data_AF-A0A7J6NK50-F1
#
_entry.id   AF-A0A7J6NK50-F1
#
_cell.length_a   1.000
_cell.length_b   1.000
_cell.length_c   1.000
_cell.angle_alpha   90.00
_cell.angle_beta   90.00
_cell.angle_gamma   90.00
#
_symmetry.space_group_name_H-M   'P 1'
#
loop_
_entity.id
_entity.type
_entity.pdbx_description
1 polymer ?
#
loop_
_entity_poly.entity_id
_entity_poly.type
_entity_poly.pdbx_seq_one_letter_code
_entity_poly.pdbx_strand_id
1 'polypeptide(L)'
;MFEDMNDNTMNRPYRKYIQRIEEMERMLRVLSKELESVQYMPLYKNRVDDFLEHDTELSLDPLEDELRGIYDRFIRFQSNNEVITAELNAAVEELHVVWASLAGGMVGDSGLEAPLLDSGEGRSYAKLHGMQFSNIAGVIDLREQETFARTVFRATRGTAFTHFTEITEDDPRNQAEQKSVFVIYFQGDAATSAMAAKLTRICKAMGVRLYDWPVSTAEGTARSRALESTIADKTAALQGFDRIMRDEARILLQPIRMGGNSRIEEWKLFCIKEKSIYATLNLFEGVTTLRADCWYPAEDEDAIRHVLAHASFGGSARASAMLVTDAAYTGKAPPTFIKRNAFTDAFQELVETYGVPHYKEFNPGVFTIVTFPFMFGVMYGDVAHGAMLLSVAIYALLNADRSGSTATVPCTRGCPMLGICSLVWGFSLSMLASCIMTSYLSALVSLETLAMKTLNTSVQAPAMR
;
A
#
# COMPACT_ATOMS: atom_id res chain seq x y z
N MET A 1 9.24 24.43 -21.76
CA MET A 1 8.33 24.80 -20.64
C MET A 1 7.23 25.68 -21.19
N PHE A 2 5.96 25.31 -21.05
CA PHE A 2 4.83 26.11 -21.52
C PHE A 2 4.43 27.15 -20.47
N GLU A 3 4.09 28.35 -20.90
CA GLU A 3 3.53 29.40 -20.04
C GLU A 3 2.00 29.26 -19.97
N ASP A 4 1.41 29.53 -18.80
CA ASP A 4 -0.06 29.52 -18.65
C ASP A 4 -0.65 30.79 -19.27
N MET A 5 -1.25 30.67 -20.46
CA MET A 5 -1.95 31.77 -21.13
C MET A 5 -3.37 31.98 -20.60
N ASN A 6 -3.91 31.02 -19.84
CA ASN A 6 -5.27 31.02 -19.35
C ASN A 6 -5.38 31.36 -17.85
N ASP A 7 -4.32 31.91 -17.22
CA ASP A 7 -4.33 32.21 -15.78
C ASP A 7 -5.44 33.18 -15.37
N ASN A 8 -5.79 34.12 -16.26
CA ASN A 8 -6.87 35.10 -16.03
C ASN A 8 -8.28 34.56 -16.32
N THR A 9 -8.42 33.36 -16.91
CA THR A 9 -9.71 32.81 -17.32
C THR A 9 -10.17 31.69 -16.37
N MET A 10 -11.37 31.86 -15.80
CA MET A 10 -11.94 30.89 -14.85
C MET A 10 -12.35 29.57 -15.52
N ASN A 11 -12.58 29.56 -16.83
CA ASN A 11 -13.07 28.40 -17.56
C ASN A 11 -11.95 27.72 -18.37
N ARG A 12 -11.55 26.55 -17.90
CA ARG A 12 -10.51 25.72 -18.51
C ARG A 12 -11.16 24.66 -19.43
N PRO A 13 -10.89 24.65 -20.75
CA PRO A 13 -11.67 23.87 -21.72
C PRO A 13 -11.54 22.35 -21.53
N TYR A 14 -10.36 21.86 -21.14
CA TYR A 14 -10.08 20.42 -21.02
C TYR A 14 -10.36 19.84 -19.64
N ARG A 15 -10.98 20.59 -18.72
CA ARG A 15 -11.28 20.14 -17.35
C ARG A 15 -12.07 18.84 -17.31
N LYS A 16 -13.05 18.66 -18.20
CA LYS A 16 -13.88 17.44 -18.25
C LYS A 16 -13.07 16.20 -18.63
N TYR A 17 -12.13 16.33 -19.56
CA TYR A 17 -11.25 15.25 -19.97
C TYR A 17 -10.29 14.85 -18.84
N ILE A 18 -9.75 15.83 -18.11
CA ILE A 18 -8.91 15.57 -16.94
C ILE A 18 -9.71 14.84 -15.86
N GLN A 19 -10.94 15.28 -15.56
CA GLN A 19 -11.80 14.60 -14.58
C GLN A 19 -12.12 13.15 -14.97
N ARG A 20 -12.35 12.89 -16.27
CA ARG A 20 -12.57 11.54 -16.80
C ARG A 20 -11.35 10.64 -16.54
N ILE A 21 -10.14 11.15 -16.82
CA ILE A 21 -8.90 10.40 -16.59
C ILE A 21 -8.60 10.23 -15.10
N GLU A 22 -8.89 11.22 -14.26
CA GLU A 22 -8.75 11.11 -12.80
C GLU A 22 -9.66 10.03 -12.21
N GLU A 23 -10.86 9.87 -12.76
CA GLU A 23 -11.76 8.78 -12.38
C GLU A 23 -11.22 7.42 -12.82
N MET A 24 -10.60 7.32 -14.00
CA MET A 24 -9.89 6.11 -14.44
C MET A 24 -8.70 5.80 -13.51
N GLU A 25 -7.90 6.80 -13.13
CA GLU A 25 -6.81 6.63 -12.14
C GLU A 25 -7.35 6.19 -10.77
N ARG A 26 -8.54 6.68 -10.36
CA ARG A 26 -9.20 6.23 -9.13
C ARG A 26 -9.59 4.75 -9.23
N MET A 27 -10.22 4.33 -10.33
CA MET A 27 -10.58 2.92 -10.57
C MET A 27 -9.34 2.01 -10.58
N LEU A 28 -8.28 2.41 -11.29
CA LEU A 28 -7.01 1.68 -11.35
C LEU A 28 -6.36 1.54 -9.96
N ARG A 29 -6.43 2.56 -9.10
CA ARG A 29 -5.91 2.48 -7.72
C ARG A 29 -6.67 1.46 -6.87
N VAL A 30 -8.00 1.43 -6.98
CA VAL A 30 -8.82 0.44 -6.27
C VAL A 30 -8.48 -0.96 -6.76
N LEU A 31 -8.46 -1.18 -8.07
CA LEU A 31 -8.11 -2.49 -8.66
C LEU A 31 -6.69 -2.92 -8.27
N SER A 32 -5.71 -2.01 -8.30
CA SER A 32 -4.34 -2.32 -7.92
C SER A 32 -4.21 -2.75 -6.46
N LYS A 33 -4.93 -2.07 -5.55
CA LYS A 33 -4.95 -2.42 -4.12
C LYS A 33 -5.54 -3.81 -3.88
N GLU A 34 -6.61 -4.14 -4.60
CA GLU A 34 -7.24 -5.47 -4.49
C GLU A 34 -6.34 -6.56 -5.08
N LEU A 35 -5.65 -6.29 -6.19
CA LEU A 35 -4.66 -7.21 -6.77
C LEU A 35 -3.46 -7.46 -5.85
N GLU A 36 -3.04 -6.47 -5.06
CA GLU A 36 -2.00 -6.66 -4.04
C GLU A 36 -2.43 -7.64 -2.94
N SER A 37 -3.73 -7.73 -2.64
CA SER A 37 -4.26 -8.71 -1.69
C SER A 37 -4.27 -10.13 -2.26
N VAL A 38 -4.44 -10.26 -3.59
CA VAL A 38 -4.41 -11.52 -4.33
C VAL A 38 -2.94 -11.85 -4.73
N GLN A 39 -2.10 -12.10 -3.73
CA GLN A 39 -0.66 -12.38 -3.89
C GLN A 39 -0.35 -13.67 -4.66
N TYR A 40 -0.29 -13.64 -6.00
CA TYR A 40 0.26 -14.80 -6.76
C TYR A 40 1.04 -14.50 -8.05
N MET A 41 1.32 -13.24 -8.42
CA MET A 41 2.19 -12.99 -9.59
C MET A 41 3.13 -11.78 -9.43
N PRO A 42 4.35 -11.85 -9.99
CA PRO A 42 5.24 -10.71 -10.06
C PRO A 42 4.67 -9.66 -11.01
N LEU A 43 4.44 -8.45 -10.50
CA LEU A 43 4.14 -7.29 -11.33
C LEU A 43 5.39 -6.93 -12.15
N TYR A 44 5.33 -7.11 -13.47
CA TYR A 44 6.34 -6.60 -14.38
C TYR A 44 6.07 -5.12 -14.64
N LYS A 45 6.95 -4.26 -14.11
CA LYS A 45 6.84 -2.79 -14.14
C LYS A 45 8.01 -2.17 -14.91
N ASN A 46 7.81 -0.92 -15.32
CA ASN A 46 8.86 0.05 -15.67
C ASN A 46 9.64 -0.16 -16.97
N ARG A 47 9.02 -0.67 -18.04
CA ARG A 47 9.54 -0.47 -19.41
C ARG A 47 8.77 0.67 -20.08
N VAL A 48 9.17 1.90 -19.80
CA VAL A 48 8.54 3.11 -20.37
C VAL A 48 8.84 3.21 -21.87
N ASP A 49 10.03 2.80 -22.30
CA ASP A 49 10.45 2.87 -23.71
C ASP A 49 9.59 1.96 -24.61
N ASP A 50 9.31 0.72 -24.16
CA ASP A 50 8.45 -0.24 -24.87
C ASP A 50 6.99 0.26 -24.99
N PHE A 51 6.52 1.02 -23.99
CA PHE A 51 5.21 1.67 -24.02
C PHE A 51 5.16 2.82 -25.03
N LEU A 52 6.19 3.68 -25.08
CA LEU A 52 6.22 4.83 -25.97
C LEU A 52 6.27 4.44 -27.45
N GLU A 53 6.84 3.29 -27.78
CA GLU A 53 6.88 2.76 -29.16
C GLU A 53 5.50 2.29 -29.68
N HIS A 54 4.55 2.00 -28.79
CA HIS A 54 3.25 1.39 -29.14
C HIS A 54 2.03 2.22 -28.74
N ASP A 55 2.27 3.50 -28.45
CA ASP A 55 1.28 4.46 -27.99
C ASP A 55 0.04 4.61 -28.91
N THR A 56 0.18 4.32 -30.20
CA THR A 56 -0.91 4.43 -31.18
C THR A 56 -2.01 3.36 -31.04
N GLU A 57 -1.79 2.33 -30.22
CA GLU A 57 -2.74 1.21 -30.07
C GLU A 57 -3.85 1.49 -29.04
N LEU A 58 -3.61 2.36 -28.06
CA LEU A 58 -4.56 2.67 -27.00
C LEU A 58 -5.25 4.00 -27.27
N SER A 59 -6.58 4.00 -27.25
CA SER A 59 -7.40 5.21 -27.33
C SER A 59 -8.26 5.38 -26.09
N LEU A 60 -8.58 6.63 -25.76
CA LEU A 60 -9.21 7.01 -24.50
C LEU A 60 -10.60 6.39 -24.32
N ASP A 61 -11.43 6.39 -25.36
CA ASP A 61 -12.81 5.89 -25.29
C ASP A 61 -12.91 4.38 -25.05
N PRO A 62 -12.28 3.48 -25.85
CA PRO A 62 -12.38 2.05 -25.61
C PRO A 62 -11.70 1.61 -24.31
N LEU A 63 -10.64 2.30 -23.89
CA LEU A 63 -9.99 2.02 -22.62
C LEU A 63 -10.91 2.36 -21.44
N GLU A 64 -11.60 3.51 -21.49
CA GLU A 64 -12.55 3.86 -20.44
C GLU A 64 -13.70 2.85 -20.38
N ASP A 65 -14.29 2.47 -21.51
CA ASP A 65 -15.39 1.51 -21.55
C ASP A 65 -14.96 0.14 -21.01
N GLU A 66 -13.76 -0.32 -21.35
CA GLU A 66 -13.22 -1.57 -20.83
C GLU A 66 -12.94 -1.50 -19.33
N LEU A 67 -12.25 -0.45 -18.87
CA LEU A 67 -11.89 -0.26 -17.47
C LEU A 67 -13.14 -0.13 -16.60
N ARG A 68 -14.11 0.68 -17.04
CA ARG A 68 -15.38 0.86 -16.36
C ARG A 68 -16.19 -0.43 -16.36
N GLY A 69 -16.18 -1.18 -17.46
CA GLY A 69 -16.82 -2.49 -17.54
C GLY A 69 -16.25 -3.49 -16.53
N ILE A 70 -14.93 -3.54 -16.36
CA ILE A 70 -14.26 -4.38 -15.35
C ILE A 70 -14.59 -3.89 -13.94
N TYR A 71 -14.52 -2.58 -13.71
CA TYR A 71 -14.79 -1.98 -12.40
C TYR A 71 -16.24 -2.20 -11.94
N ASP A 72 -17.22 -2.01 -12.82
CA ASP A 72 -18.64 -2.23 -12.50
C ASP A 72 -18.91 -3.71 -12.22
N ARG A 73 -18.28 -4.62 -12.97
CA ARG A 73 -18.32 -6.06 -12.66
C ARG A 73 -17.73 -6.33 -11.29
N PHE A 74 -16.55 -5.79 -11.00
CA PHE A 74 -15.88 -5.96 -9.72
C PHE A 74 -16.74 -5.49 -8.53
N ILE A 75 -17.34 -4.31 -8.60
CA ILE A 75 -18.23 -3.82 -7.53
C ILE A 75 -19.43 -4.76 -7.33
N ARG A 76 -20.07 -5.18 -8.43
CA ARG A 76 -21.20 -6.12 -8.35
C ARG A 76 -20.77 -7.46 -7.75
N PHE A 77 -19.57 -7.92 -8.08
CA PHE A 77 -19.01 -9.13 -7.52
C PHE A 77 -18.75 -8.99 -6.02
N GLN A 78 -18.18 -7.87 -5.58
CA GLN A 78 -17.97 -7.59 -4.17
C GLN A 78 -19.28 -7.57 -3.39
N SER A 79 -20.30 -6.85 -3.87
CA SER A 79 -21.60 -6.78 -3.20
C SER A 79 -22.29 -8.14 -3.12
N ASN A 80 -22.22 -8.93 -4.20
CA ASN A 80 -22.80 -10.28 -4.23
C ASN A 80 -22.06 -11.22 -3.28
N ASN A 81 -20.73 -11.10 -3.19
CA ASN A 81 -19.91 -11.90 -2.30
C ASN A 81 -20.24 -11.62 -0.82
N GLU A 82 -20.45 -10.35 -0.46
CA GLU A 82 -20.87 -9.96 0.89
C GLU A 82 -22.22 -10.59 1.27
N VAL A 83 -23.20 -10.55 0.37
CA VAL A 83 -24.53 -11.14 0.60
C VAL A 83 -24.44 -12.65 0.80
N ILE A 84 -23.73 -13.35 -0.10
CA ILE A 84 -23.61 -14.82 -0.03
C ILE A 84 -22.83 -15.24 1.21
N THR A 85 -21.80 -14.49 1.60
CA THR A 85 -21.06 -14.72 2.84
C THR A 85 -21.95 -14.53 4.07
N ALA A 86 -22.77 -13.48 4.10
CA ALA A 86 -23.71 -13.23 5.18
C ALA A 86 -24.77 -14.35 5.30
N GLU A 87 -25.31 -14.81 4.17
CA GLU A 87 -26.27 -15.91 4.12
C GLU A 87 -25.66 -17.27 4.46
N LEU A 88 -24.40 -17.51 4.11
CA LEU A 88 -23.67 -18.71 4.48
C LEU A 88 -23.41 -18.71 5.98
N ASN A 89 -22.93 -17.59 6.54
CA ASN A 89 -22.74 -17.45 7.98
C ASN A 89 -24.05 -17.66 8.75
N ALA A 90 -25.18 -17.18 8.23
CA ALA A 90 -26.49 -17.43 8.83
C ALA A 90 -26.87 -18.93 8.79
N ALA A 91 -26.65 -19.60 7.66
CA ALA A 91 -26.96 -21.03 7.51
C ALA A 91 -26.06 -21.92 8.40
N VAL A 92 -24.77 -21.58 8.52
CA VAL A 92 -23.82 -22.27 9.41
C VAL A 92 -24.24 -22.10 10.87
N GLU A 93 -24.60 -20.89 11.29
CA GLU A 93 -25.11 -20.65 12.64
C GLU A 93 -26.39 -21.43 12.93
N GLU A 94 -27.34 -21.47 11.98
CA GLU A 94 -28.55 -22.27 12.11
C GLU A 94 -28.25 -23.77 12.22
N LEU A 95 -27.29 -24.27 11.43
CA LEU A 95 -26.85 -25.67 11.49
C LEU A 95 -26.30 -26.01 12.89
N HIS A 96 -25.46 -25.14 13.47
CA HIS A 96 -24.95 -25.34 14.82
C HIS A 96 -26.05 -25.31 15.89
N VAL A 97 -27.07 -24.46 15.74
CA VAL A 97 -28.25 -24.46 16.63
C VAL A 97 -28.99 -25.79 16.54
N VAL A 98 -29.20 -26.32 15.33
CA VAL A 98 -29.87 -27.61 15.12
C VAL A 98 -29.03 -28.77 15.67
N TRP A 99 -27.71 -28.75 15.50
CA TRP A 99 -26.83 -29.76 16.10
C TRP A 99 -26.80 -29.71 17.62
N ALA A 100 -26.78 -28.51 18.23
CA ALA A 100 -26.90 -28.36 19.67
C ALA A 100 -28.23 -28.95 20.18
N SER A 101 -29.30 -28.79 19.40
CA SER A 101 -30.60 -29.39 19.67
C SER A 101 -30.58 -30.92 19.63
N LEU A 102 -29.87 -31.52 18.66
CA LEU A 102 -29.75 -32.98 18.55
C LEU A 102 -28.80 -33.57 19.60
N ALA A 103 -27.68 -32.89 19.90
CA ALA A 103 -26.67 -33.34 20.85
C ALA A 103 -27.12 -33.20 22.31
N GLY A 104 -27.92 -32.18 22.64
CA GLY A 104 -28.42 -31.95 23.99
C GLY A 104 -29.42 -33.00 24.49
N GLY A 105 -29.85 -33.96 23.66
CA GLY A 105 -30.79 -35.02 24.05
C GLY A 105 -32.20 -34.52 24.46
N MET A 106 -32.48 -33.23 24.33
CA MET A 106 -33.72 -32.58 24.79
C MET A 106 -34.80 -32.49 23.71
N VAL A 107 -34.59 -33.10 22.53
CA VAL A 107 -35.59 -33.24 21.45
C VAL A 107 -36.10 -34.69 21.39
N GLY A 108 -36.21 -35.34 22.55
CA GLY A 108 -36.87 -36.63 22.66
C GLY A 108 -38.35 -36.50 22.33
N ASP A 109 -38.91 -37.53 21.68
CA ASP A 109 -40.34 -37.86 21.59
C ASP A 109 -41.04 -37.91 22.98
N SER A 110 -40.26 -37.78 24.03
CA SER A 110 -40.67 -37.43 25.39
C SER A 110 -40.27 -35.98 25.63
N GLY A 111 -41.25 -35.08 25.58
CA GLY A 111 -41.06 -33.71 26.05
C GLY A 111 -40.53 -33.68 27.49
N LEU A 112 -40.29 -32.48 28.01
CA LEU A 112 -39.99 -32.19 29.42
C LEU A 112 -41.08 -32.67 30.43
N GLU A 113 -41.86 -33.69 30.09
CA GLU A 113 -42.91 -34.33 30.89
C GLU A 113 -42.40 -35.41 31.84
N ALA A 114 -41.09 -35.72 31.87
CA ALA A 114 -40.53 -36.61 32.88
C ALA A 114 -39.83 -35.81 34.00
N PRO A 115 -40.41 -35.74 35.22
CA PRO A 115 -39.70 -35.23 36.38
C PRO A 115 -38.42 -36.04 36.62
N LEU A 116 -37.29 -35.34 36.77
CA LEU A 116 -35.95 -35.89 37.06
C LEU A 116 -35.83 -36.56 38.44
N LEU A 117 -36.93 -36.69 39.18
CA LEU A 117 -37.00 -37.18 40.56
C LEU A 117 -38.33 -37.92 40.79
N ASP A 118 -38.52 -39.10 40.22
CA ASP A 118 -39.29 -40.14 40.92
C ASP A 118 -39.02 -41.54 40.33
N SER A 119 -38.14 -42.29 40.99
CA SER A 119 -38.06 -43.74 40.83
C SER A 119 -39.01 -44.38 41.84
N GLY A 120 -40.30 -44.44 41.49
CA GLY A 120 -41.35 -45.02 42.32
C GLY A 120 -42.51 -45.52 41.48
N GLU A 121 -42.81 -46.81 41.60
CA GLU A 121 -43.82 -47.52 40.83
C GLU A 121 -45.24 -46.92 40.95
N GLY A 122 -45.92 -46.84 39.81
CA GLY A 122 -47.38 -46.93 39.74
C GLY A 122 -48.16 -45.64 40.02
N ARG A 123 -48.50 -44.91 38.96
CA ARG A 123 -49.87 -44.50 38.60
C ARG A 123 -49.83 -43.55 37.40
N SER A 124 -50.68 -43.86 36.42
CA SER A 124 -51.05 -42.93 35.35
C SER A 124 -51.68 -41.69 35.97
N TYR A 125 -50.92 -40.61 36.05
CA TYR A 125 -51.41 -39.28 36.41
C TYR A 125 -51.54 -38.46 35.13
N ALA A 126 -52.79 -38.26 34.76
CA ALA A 126 -53.27 -37.29 33.80
C ALA A 126 -52.50 -35.96 33.91
N LYS A 127 -52.15 -35.37 32.77
CA LYS A 127 -52.60 -34.02 32.36
C LYS A 127 -52.80 -33.04 33.53
N LEU A 128 -51.79 -32.84 34.36
CA LEU A 128 -51.85 -31.93 35.50
C LEU A 128 -50.86 -30.79 35.29
N HIS A 129 -51.46 -29.66 34.90
CA HIS A 129 -50.93 -28.32 34.66
C HIS A 129 -50.53 -27.97 33.22
N GLY A 130 -51.30 -27.06 32.63
CA GLY A 130 -51.03 -26.36 31.37
C GLY A 130 -49.80 -25.44 31.46
N MET A 131 -48.65 -26.00 31.80
CA MET A 131 -47.35 -25.34 31.79
C MET A 131 -46.64 -25.70 30.49
N GLN A 132 -46.98 -25.00 29.41
CA GLN A 132 -46.20 -25.04 28.18
C GLN A 132 -44.89 -24.28 28.43
N PHE A 133 -43.77 -24.98 28.32
CA PHE A 133 -42.45 -24.37 28.24
C PHE A 133 -42.16 -24.04 26.79
N SER A 134 -41.65 -22.84 26.54
CA SER A 134 -41.18 -22.44 25.22
C SER A 134 -39.71 -22.07 25.25
N ASN A 135 -39.10 -22.16 24.07
CA ASN A 135 -37.66 -22.11 23.87
C ASN A 135 -37.35 -20.97 22.90
N ILE A 136 -36.32 -20.18 23.19
CA ILE A 136 -35.73 -19.23 22.25
C ILE A 136 -34.26 -19.59 22.09
N ALA A 137 -33.82 -19.81 20.86
CA ALA A 137 -32.44 -20.13 20.54
C ALA A 137 -31.79 -19.04 19.68
N GLY A 138 -30.48 -18.92 19.81
CA GLY A 138 -29.68 -17.97 19.04
C GLY A 138 -28.19 -18.21 19.19
N VAL A 139 -27.41 -17.37 18.53
CA VAL A 139 -25.94 -17.41 18.56
C VAL A 139 -25.40 -16.10 19.09
N ILE A 140 -24.44 -16.17 20.00
CA ILE A 140 -23.80 -15.03 20.65
C ILE A 140 -22.27 -15.18 20.63
N ASP A 141 -21.53 -14.07 20.69
CA ASP A 141 -20.08 -14.09 20.91
C ASP A 141 -19.78 -14.62 22.33
N LEU A 142 -18.79 -15.50 22.44
CA LEU A 142 -18.28 -16.07 23.69
C LEU A 142 -17.94 -14.98 24.73
N ARG A 143 -17.46 -13.82 24.28
CA ARG A 143 -17.10 -12.69 25.16
C ARG A 143 -18.31 -12.06 25.84
N GLU A 144 -19.47 -12.10 25.20
CA GLU A 144 -20.71 -11.49 25.70
C GLU A 144 -21.60 -12.46 26.48
N GLN A 145 -21.26 -13.74 26.47
CA GLN A 145 -22.02 -14.83 27.09
C GLN A 145 -22.40 -14.56 28.56
N GLU A 146 -21.43 -14.18 29.41
CA GLU A 146 -21.70 -13.92 30.83
C GLU A 146 -22.60 -12.69 31.05
N THR A 147 -22.37 -11.63 30.27
CA THR A 147 -23.15 -10.39 30.34
C THR A 147 -24.59 -10.64 29.91
N PHE A 148 -24.79 -11.45 28.87
CA PHE A 148 -26.10 -11.87 28.40
C PHE A 148 -26.83 -12.71 29.44
N ALA A 149 -26.19 -13.74 30.00
CA ALA A 149 -26.78 -14.59 31.04
C ALA A 149 -27.24 -13.76 32.26
N ARG A 150 -26.40 -12.83 32.74
CA ARG A 150 -26.75 -11.93 33.85
C ARG A 150 -27.91 -11.01 33.51
N THR A 151 -27.97 -10.50 32.28
CA THR A 151 -29.05 -9.60 31.82
C THR A 151 -30.39 -10.34 31.73
N VAL A 152 -30.38 -11.54 31.14
CA VAL A 152 -31.56 -12.42 31.07
C VAL A 152 -32.04 -12.78 32.47
N PHE A 153 -31.13 -13.18 33.36
CA PHE A 153 -31.46 -13.54 34.75
C PHE A 153 -32.08 -12.37 35.52
N ARG A 154 -31.48 -11.18 35.44
CA ARG A 154 -31.99 -9.96 36.09
C ARG A 154 -33.36 -9.54 35.52
N ALA A 155 -33.53 -9.61 34.21
CA ALA A 155 -34.77 -9.21 33.55
C ALA A 155 -35.93 -10.17 33.84
N THR A 156 -35.65 -11.46 34.01
CA THR A 156 -36.64 -12.52 34.27
C THR A 156 -36.79 -12.84 35.76
N ARG A 157 -36.03 -12.17 36.64
CA ARG A 157 -36.01 -12.46 38.08
C ARG A 157 -35.71 -13.93 38.39
N GLY A 158 -34.85 -14.55 37.57
CA GLY A 158 -34.45 -15.96 37.72
C GLY A 158 -35.49 -17.00 37.29
N THR A 159 -36.51 -16.61 36.53
CA THR A 159 -37.54 -17.54 36.03
C THR A 159 -37.22 -18.18 34.68
N ALA A 160 -36.24 -17.64 33.93
CA ALA A 160 -35.76 -18.24 32.69
C ALA A 160 -34.45 -19.00 32.93
N PHE A 161 -34.32 -20.16 32.30
CA PHE A 161 -33.13 -21.00 32.33
C PHE A 161 -32.35 -20.85 31.01
N THR A 162 -31.05 -20.56 31.09
CA THR A 162 -30.18 -20.39 29.91
C THR A 162 -29.15 -21.52 29.85
N HIS A 163 -29.10 -22.23 28.72
CA HIS A 163 -28.05 -23.21 28.42
C HIS A 163 -27.17 -22.68 27.29
N PHE A 164 -25.85 -22.89 27.39
CA PHE A 164 -24.89 -22.47 26.38
C PHE A 164 -24.09 -23.69 25.89
N THR A 165 -23.86 -23.73 24.58
CA THR A 165 -23.02 -24.74 23.92
C THR A 165 -22.01 -23.99 23.06
N GLU A 166 -20.72 -24.17 23.35
CA GLU A 166 -19.64 -23.51 22.61
C GLU A 166 -19.48 -24.14 21.23
N ILE A 167 -19.28 -23.31 20.20
CA ILE A 167 -18.97 -23.76 18.85
C ILE A 167 -17.44 -23.76 18.71
N THR A 168 -16.84 -24.94 18.78
CA THR A 168 -15.41 -25.12 18.49
C THR A 168 -15.22 -25.23 16.97
N GLU A 169 -14.96 -24.10 16.31
CA GLU A 169 -14.47 -24.10 14.92
C GLU A 169 -12.93 -24.28 14.94
N ASP A 170 -12.46 -25.46 14.53
CA ASP A 170 -11.03 -25.81 14.42
C ASP A 170 -10.39 -25.24 13.13
N ASP A 171 -10.47 -23.92 12.88
CA ASP A 171 -9.78 -23.30 11.74
C ASP A 171 -8.77 -22.20 12.19
N PRO A 172 -7.46 -22.49 12.29
CA PRO A 172 -6.47 -21.62 12.92
C PRO A 172 -6.07 -20.36 12.11
N ARG A 173 -6.66 -20.15 10.92
CA ARG A 173 -6.38 -18.99 10.05
C ARG A 173 -7.46 -17.92 10.11
N ASN A 174 -8.65 -18.28 10.57
CA ASN A 174 -9.72 -17.34 10.79
C ASN A 174 -9.68 -17.00 12.28
N GLN A 175 -9.27 -15.78 12.60
CA GLN A 175 -9.50 -15.19 13.92
C GLN A 175 -11.00 -14.85 14.05
N ALA A 176 -11.86 -15.78 13.65
CA ALA A 176 -13.30 -15.68 13.75
C ALA A 176 -13.61 -15.63 15.24
N GLU A 177 -14.35 -14.59 15.61
CA GLU A 177 -14.86 -14.40 16.96
C GLU A 177 -15.49 -15.72 17.42
N GLN A 178 -14.97 -16.29 18.51
CA GLN A 178 -15.49 -17.54 19.04
C GLN A 178 -16.96 -17.34 19.42
N LYS A 179 -17.84 -18.18 18.88
CA LYS A 179 -19.29 -18.06 19.09
C LYS A 179 -19.81 -19.20 19.95
N SER A 180 -20.87 -18.93 20.68
CA SER A 180 -21.63 -19.94 21.43
C SER A 180 -23.11 -19.89 21.05
N VAL A 181 -23.71 -21.08 20.94
CA VAL A 181 -25.15 -21.24 20.83
C VAL A 181 -25.75 -21.11 22.22
N PHE A 182 -26.83 -20.35 22.36
CA PHE A 182 -27.61 -20.31 23.60
C PHE A 182 -29.05 -20.74 23.37
N VAL A 183 -29.64 -21.31 24.42
CA VAL A 183 -31.05 -21.68 24.47
C VAL A 183 -31.64 -21.17 25.76
N ILE A 184 -32.73 -20.41 25.67
CA ILE A 184 -33.47 -19.87 26.80
C ILE A 184 -34.79 -20.63 26.92
N TYR A 185 -35.01 -21.25 28.07
CA TYR A 185 -36.26 -21.90 28.44
C TYR A 185 -37.03 -21.00 29.39
N PHE A 186 -38.32 -20.80 29.11
CA PHE A 186 -39.21 -20.05 30.00
C PHE A 186 -40.63 -20.64 29.98
N GLN A 187 -41.39 -20.31 31.03
CA GLN A 187 -42.76 -20.76 31.19
C GLN A 187 -43.73 -19.79 30.49
N GLY A 188 -44.54 -20.31 29.57
CA GLY A 188 -45.52 -19.54 28.80
C GLY A 188 -45.40 -19.78 27.30
N ASP A 189 -46.46 -19.47 26.56
CA ASP A 189 -46.49 -19.59 25.10
C ASP A 189 -45.52 -18.59 24.43
N ALA A 190 -44.82 -19.06 23.40
CA ALA A 190 -43.82 -18.30 22.65
C ALA A 190 -44.44 -17.09 21.92
N ALA A 191 -45.70 -17.21 21.50
CA ALA A 191 -46.37 -16.20 20.69
C ALA A 191 -47.12 -15.13 21.51
N THR A 192 -47.61 -15.47 22.71
CA THR A 192 -48.53 -14.60 23.48
C THR A 192 -48.00 -14.12 24.84
N SER A 193 -46.88 -14.66 25.34
CA SER A 193 -46.38 -14.26 26.66
C SER A 193 -45.60 -12.95 26.65
N ALA A 194 -45.87 -12.08 27.65
CA ALA A 194 -45.10 -10.85 27.89
C ALA A 194 -43.60 -11.14 28.17
N MET A 195 -43.29 -12.37 28.58
CA MET A 195 -41.94 -12.87 28.84
C MET A 195 -41.17 -13.13 27.54
N ALA A 196 -41.78 -13.82 26.57
CA ALA A 196 -41.20 -13.99 25.23
C ALA A 196 -40.89 -12.64 24.59
N ALA A 197 -41.84 -11.70 24.58
CA ALA A 197 -41.65 -10.37 24.02
C ALA A 197 -40.52 -9.57 24.70
N LYS A 198 -40.31 -9.77 26.01
CA LYS A 198 -39.21 -9.15 26.77
C LYS A 198 -37.86 -9.79 26.42
N LEU A 199 -37.81 -11.12 26.32
CA LEU A 199 -36.61 -11.85 25.91
C LEU A 199 -36.21 -11.52 24.47
N THR A 200 -37.15 -11.49 23.53
CA THR A 200 -36.90 -11.08 22.14
C THR A 200 -36.39 -9.64 22.06
N ARG A 201 -36.89 -8.72 22.90
CA ARG A 201 -36.35 -7.35 22.96
C ARG A 201 -34.92 -7.30 23.48
N ILE A 202 -34.59 -8.10 24.50
CA ILE A 202 -33.22 -8.19 25.03
C ILE A 202 -32.27 -8.75 23.96
N CYS A 203 -32.69 -9.82 23.26
CA CYS A 203 -31.90 -10.40 22.17
C CYS A 203 -31.69 -9.40 21.03
N LYS A 204 -32.73 -8.67 20.62
CA LYS A 204 -32.62 -7.60 19.62
C LYS A 204 -31.74 -6.43 20.08
N ALA A 205 -31.80 -6.05 21.36
CA ALA A 205 -30.99 -4.97 21.92
C ALA A 205 -29.49 -5.32 22.00
N MET A 206 -29.19 -6.61 22.19
CA MET A 206 -27.82 -7.15 22.18
C MET A 206 -27.31 -7.45 20.76
N GLY A 207 -28.12 -7.28 19.71
CA GLY A 207 -27.72 -7.57 18.33
C GLY A 207 -27.61 -9.06 17.98
N VAL A 208 -28.24 -9.92 18.77
CA VAL A 208 -28.17 -11.38 18.64
C VAL A 208 -29.13 -11.89 17.55
N ARG A 209 -28.67 -12.83 16.72
CA ARG A 209 -29.49 -13.54 15.73
C ARG A 209 -30.27 -14.66 16.41
N LEU A 210 -31.59 -14.69 16.15
CA LEU A 210 -32.52 -15.67 16.68
C LEU A 210 -32.85 -16.71 15.61
N TYR A 211 -32.87 -17.97 16.00
CA TYR A 211 -33.19 -19.10 15.13
C TYR A 211 -34.29 -19.95 15.77
N ASP A 212 -35.10 -20.60 14.92
CA ASP A 212 -36.20 -21.45 15.38
C ASP A 212 -35.68 -22.81 15.86
N TRP A 213 -35.99 -23.15 17.11
CA TRP A 213 -35.60 -24.42 17.71
C TRP A 213 -36.47 -25.57 17.20
N PRO A 214 -35.90 -26.68 16.69
CA PRO A 214 -36.68 -27.79 16.16
C PRO A 214 -37.41 -28.54 17.29
N VAL A 215 -38.68 -28.88 17.05
CA VAL A 215 -39.56 -29.51 18.05
C VAL A 215 -39.40 -31.04 18.09
N SER A 216 -38.96 -31.65 16.97
CA SER A 216 -38.78 -33.10 16.83
C SER A 216 -37.39 -33.47 16.28
N THR A 217 -36.84 -34.60 16.73
CA THR A 217 -35.57 -35.17 16.23
C THR A 217 -35.64 -35.49 14.74
N ALA A 218 -36.79 -35.95 14.25
CA ALA A 218 -37.01 -36.22 12.83
C ALA A 218 -36.99 -34.93 12.00
N GLU A 219 -37.58 -33.85 12.52
CA GLU A 219 -37.55 -32.53 11.86
C GLU A 219 -36.15 -31.91 11.91
N GLY A 220 -35.46 -31.99 13.06
CA GLY A 220 -34.10 -31.49 13.21
C GLY A 220 -33.12 -32.18 12.27
N THR A 221 -33.20 -33.51 12.10
CA THR A 221 -32.34 -34.25 11.16
C THR A 221 -32.68 -33.98 9.69
N ALA A 222 -33.95 -33.71 9.35
CA ALA A 222 -34.32 -33.27 8.01
C ALA A 222 -33.80 -31.85 7.71
N ARG A 223 -33.92 -30.94 8.68
CA ARG A 223 -33.45 -29.54 8.57
C ARG A 223 -31.92 -29.47 8.51
N SER A 224 -31.20 -30.26 9.31
CA SER A 224 -29.73 -30.29 9.27
C SER A 224 -29.22 -30.73 7.88
N ARG A 225 -29.81 -31.78 7.28
CA ARG A 225 -29.44 -32.21 5.92
C ARG A 225 -29.72 -31.14 4.85
N ALA A 226 -30.85 -30.44 4.97
CA ALA A 226 -31.19 -29.35 4.04
C ALA A 226 -30.21 -28.17 4.17
N LEU A 227 -29.82 -27.81 5.39
CA LEU A 227 -28.84 -26.77 5.67
C LEU A 227 -27.43 -27.17 5.21
N GLU A 228 -27.01 -28.41 5.45
CA GLU A 228 -25.73 -28.95 4.95
C GLU A 228 -25.64 -28.88 3.42
N SER A 229 -26.70 -29.25 2.70
CA SER A 229 -26.77 -29.09 1.24
C SER A 229 -26.65 -27.62 0.83
N THR A 230 -27.38 -26.73 1.52
CA THR A 230 -27.35 -25.28 1.23
C THR A 230 -25.97 -24.66 1.49
N ILE A 231 -25.29 -25.09 2.55
CA ILE A 231 -23.93 -24.64 2.88
C ILE A 231 -22.95 -25.17 1.84
N ALA A 232 -23.06 -26.43 1.41
CA ALA A 232 -22.24 -26.98 0.34
C ALA A 232 -22.42 -26.21 -0.98
N ASP A 233 -23.66 -25.89 -1.35
CA ASP A 233 -23.96 -25.12 -2.57
C ASP A 233 -23.41 -23.69 -2.47
N LYS A 234 -23.57 -23.02 -1.32
CA LYS A 234 -23.06 -21.66 -1.09
C LYS A 234 -21.53 -21.59 -1.01
N THR A 235 -20.89 -22.56 -0.36
CA THR A 235 -19.42 -22.66 -0.31
C THR A 235 -18.84 -22.94 -1.70
N ALA A 236 -19.48 -23.80 -2.49
CA ALA A 236 -19.12 -24.02 -3.89
C ALA A 236 -19.29 -22.75 -4.73
N ALA A 237 -20.35 -21.96 -4.51
CA ALA A 237 -20.53 -20.67 -5.15
C ALA A 237 -19.40 -19.68 -4.80
N LEU A 238 -19.05 -19.55 -3.51
CA LEU A 238 -17.93 -18.71 -3.06
C LEU A 238 -16.60 -19.12 -3.69
N GLN A 239 -16.28 -20.41 -3.71
CA GLN A 239 -15.07 -20.92 -4.36
C GLN A 239 -15.08 -20.68 -5.88
N GLY A 240 -16.26 -20.76 -6.51
CA GLY A 240 -16.45 -20.41 -7.91
C GLY A 240 -16.13 -18.93 -8.17
N PHE A 241 -16.58 -18.03 -7.30
CA PHE A 241 -16.29 -16.60 -7.39
C PHE A 241 -14.80 -16.29 -7.23
N ASP A 242 -14.14 -16.91 -6.24
CA ASP A 242 -12.70 -16.75 -6.04
C ASP A 242 -11.91 -17.15 -7.28
N ARG A 243 -12.33 -18.19 -7.99
CA ARG A 243 -11.68 -18.63 -9.24
C ARG A 243 -11.85 -17.59 -10.34
N ILE A 244 -13.08 -17.10 -10.55
CA ILE A 244 -13.37 -16.07 -11.55
C ILE A 244 -12.55 -14.80 -11.27
N MET A 245 -12.50 -14.36 -10.01
CA MET A 245 -11.70 -13.20 -9.60
C MET A 245 -10.21 -13.41 -9.85
N ARG A 246 -9.67 -14.59 -9.53
CA ARG A 246 -8.26 -14.90 -9.81
C ARG A 246 -7.95 -14.97 -11.30
N ASP A 247 -8.89 -15.44 -12.12
CA ASP A 247 -8.71 -15.50 -13.57
C ASP A 247 -8.78 -14.10 -14.20
N GLU A 248 -9.70 -13.23 -13.77
CA GLU A 248 -9.75 -11.83 -14.21
C GLU A 248 -8.51 -11.06 -13.74
N ALA A 249 -8.09 -11.24 -12.49
CA ALA A 249 -6.83 -10.71 -11.96
C ALA A 249 -5.62 -11.21 -12.78
N ARG A 250 -5.62 -12.48 -13.18
CA ARG A 250 -4.55 -13.04 -14.02
C ARG A 250 -4.49 -12.34 -15.36
N ILE A 251 -5.61 -12.08 -16.03
CA ILE A 251 -5.64 -11.37 -17.32
C ILE A 251 -5.07 -9.95 -17.19
N LEU A 252 -5.36 -9.26 -16.08
CA LEU A 252 -4.85 -7.90 -15.81
C LEU A 252 -3.36 -7.87 -15.48
N LEU A 253 -2.85 -8.92 -14.85
CA LEU A 253 -1.45 -9.05 -14.46
C LEU A 253 -0.58 -9.69 -15.54
N GLN A 254 -1.19 -10.41 -16.49
CA GLN A 254 -0.45 -10.99 -17.61
C GLN A 254 0.14 -9.87 -18.47
N PRO A 255 1.40 -10.02 -18.89
CA PRO A 255 2.00 -9.08 -19.81
C PRO A 255 1.33 -9.26 -21.18
N ILE A 256 0.92 -8.16 -21.79
CA ILE A 256 0.29 -8.18 -23.13
C ILE A 256 1.28 -8.72 -24.17
N ARG A 257 2.59 -8.59 -23.90
CA ARG A 257 3.70 -8.92 -24.79
C ARG A 257 4.77 -9.74 -24.08
N MET A 258 5.52 -10.55 -24.83
CA MET A 258 6.65 -11.33 -24.28
C MET A 258 7.72 -10.39 -23.71
N GLY A 259 7.78 -10.28 -22.37
CA GLY A 259 8.68 -9.36 -21.67
C GLY A 259 8.17 -7.91 -21.58
N GLY A 260 6.91 -7.65 -21.94
CA GLY A 260 6.28 -6.33 -21.81
C GLY A 260 5.75 -6.04 -20.41
N ASN A 261 5.14 -4.87 -20.25
CA ASN A 261 4.51 -4.46 -18.99
C ASN A 261 3.24 -5.26 -18.72
N SER A 262 2.84 -5.31 -17.45
CA SER A 262 1.52 -5.84 -17.08
C SER A 262 0.43 -4.92 -17.64
N ARG A 263 -0.71 -5.47 -18.06
CA ARG A 263 -1.81 -4.68 -18.65
C ARG A 263 -2.26 -3.50 -17.78
N ILE A 264 -2.32 -3.70 -16.47
CA ILE A 264 -2.68 -2.62 -15.54
C ILE A 264 -1.65 -1.49 -15.48
N GLU A 265 -0.36 -1.79 -15.68
CA GLU A 265 0.70 -0.78 -15.69
C GLU A 265 0.69 -0.01 -17.00
N GLU A 266 0.40 -0.64 -18.14
CA GLU A 266 0.19 0.06 -19.41
C GLU A 266 -0.98 1.04 -19.32
N TRP A 267 -2.10 0.63 -18.72
CA TRP A 267 -3.25 1.52 -18.50
C TRP A 267 -2.91 2.70 -17.59
N LYS A 268 -2.07 2.48 -16.58
CA LYS A 268 -1.60 3.53 -15.69
C LYS A 268 -0.66 4.49 -16.42
N LEU A 269 0.29 3.99 -17.21
CA LEU A 269 1.19 4.80 -18.04
C LEU A 269 0.40 5.63 -19.05
N PHE A 270 -0.61 5.03 -19.68
CA PHE A 270 -1.53 5.73 -20.57
C PHE A 270 -2.26 6.87 -19.85
N CYS A 271 -2.85 6.62 -18.67
CA CYS A 271 -3.53 7.67 -17.90
C CYS A 271 -2.59 8.83 -17.55
N ILE A 272 -1.36 8.54 -17.11
CA ILE A 272 -0.37 9.57 -16.75
C ILE A 272 0.00 10.41 -17.98
N LYS A 273 0.28 9.76 -19.10
CA LYS A 273 0.61 10.44 -20.35
C LYS A 273 -0.54 11.32 -20.81
N GLU A 274 -1.73 10.76 -20.93
CA GLU A 274 -2.90 11.44 -21.47
C GLU A 274 -3.31 12.62 -20.58
N LYS A 275 -3.23 12.44 -19.24
CA LYS A 275 -3.41 13.53 -18.27
C LYS A 275 -2.40 14.65 -18.46
N SER A 276 -1.12 14.33 -18.70
CA SER A 276 -0.09 15.34 -18.96
C SER A 276 -0.33 16.11 -20.25
N ILE A 277 -0.86 15.45 -21.30
CA ILE A 277 -1.24 16.08 -22.56
C ILE A 277 -2.42 17.04 -22.34
N TYR A 278 -3.51 16.59 -21.72
CA TYR A 278 -4.64 17.48 -21.45
C TYR A 278 -4.30 18.59 -20.46
N ALA A 279 -3.42 18.34 -19.48
CA ALA A 279 -2.94 19.37 -18.57
C ALA A 279 -2.10 20.44 -19.29
N THR A 280 -1.26 20.05 -20.26
CA THR A 280 -0.50 21.00 -21.09
C THR A 280 -1.39 21.75 -22.07
N LEU A 281 -2.34 21.08 -22.74
CA LEU A 281 -3.35 21.72 -23.59
C LEU A 281 -4.21 22.74 -22.83
N ASN A 282 -4.38 22.55 -21.52
CA ASN A 282 -5.14 23.47 -20.67
C ASN A 282 -4.46 24.84 -20.48
N LEU A 283 -3.15 24.91 -20.72
CA LEU A 283 -2.35 26.14 -20.67
C LEU A 283 -2.50 26.97 -21.95
N PHE A 284 -3.02 26.37 -23.03
CA PHE A 284 -3.04 26.97 -24.36
C PHE A 284 -4.30 27.82 -24.56
N GLU A 285 -4.16 28.92 -25.28
CA GLU A 285 -5.27 29.81 -25.63
C GLU A 285 -5.84 29.44 -27.01
N GLY A 286 -7.16 29.51 -27.15
CA GLY A 286 -7.85 29.34 -28.44
C GLY A 286 -8.74 28.11 -28.53
N VAL A 287 -9.62 28.09 -29.54
CA VAL A 287 -10.63 27.02 -29.74
C VAL A 287 -10.30 26.17 -30.97
N THR A 288 -10.07 26.79 -32.12
CA THR A 288 -9.78 26.11 -33.40
C THR A 288 -8.30 26.11 -33.76
N THR A 289 -7.59 27.17 -33.37
CA THR A 289 -6.13 27.27 -33.44
C THR A 289 -5.65 27.46 -32.01
N LEU A 290 -4.81 26.55 -31.54
CA LEU A 290 -4.23 26.62 -30.21
C LEU A 290 -2.94 27.42 -30.29
N ARG A 291 -2.87 28.47 -29.48
CA ARG A 291 -1.67 29.28 -29.29
C ARG A 291 -1.08 28.97 -27.91
N ALA A 292 0.23 28.77 -27.88
CA ALA A 292 0.96 28.55 -26.65
C ALA A 292 2.29 29.28 -26.72
N ASP A 293 2.60 30.03 -25.67
CA ASP A 293 3.93 30.60 -25.50
C ASP A 293 4.77 29.59 -24.70
N CYS A 294 5.99 29.34 -25.16
CA CYS A 294 6.87 28.37 -24.51
C CYS A 294 8.33 28.82 -24.49
N TRP A 295 9.02 28.44 -23.42
CA TRP A 295 10.46 28.59 -23.28
C TRP A 295 11.15 27.30 -23.72
N TYR A 296 12.11 27.42 -24.62
CA TYR A 296 12.96 26.33 -25.09
C TYR A 296 14.42 26.80 -25.22
N PRO A 297 15.41 25.90 -25.12
CA PRO A 297 16.80 26.24 -25.39
C PRO A 297 16.99 26.61 -26.88
N ALA A 298 17.69 27.71 -27.16
CA ALA A 298 17.93 28.15 -28.54
C ALA A 298 18.68 27.10 -29.40
N GLU A 299 19.47 26.22 -28.77
CA GLU A 299 20.18 25.14 -29.44
C GLU A 299 19.25 24.04 -29.99
N ASP A 300 18.08 23.85 -29.38
CA ASP A 300 17.14 22.78 -29.72
C ASP A 300 16.04 23.24 -30.69
N GLU A 301 16.13 24.48 -31.19
CA GLU A 301 15.12 25.08 -32.06
C GLU A 301 14.89 24.27 -33.35
N ASP A 302 15.98 23.90 -34.03
CA ASP A 302 15.92 23.13 -35.27
C ASP A 302 15.35 21.73 -35.06
N ALA A 303 15.68 21.10 -33.92
CA ALA A 303 15.15 19.79 -33.54
C ALA A 303 13.64 19.86 -33.32
N ILE A 304 13.15 20.90 -32.62
CA ILE A 304 11.72 21.12 -32.39
C ILE A 304 11.00 21.35 -33.73
N ARG A 305 11.55 22.23 -34.59
CA ARG A 305 10.98 22.49 -35.93
C ARG A 305 10.89 21.22 -36.77
N HIS A 306 11.92 20.36 -36.71
CA HIS A 306 11.92 19.08 -37.43
C HIS A 306 10.83 18.12 -36.90
N VAL A 307 10.68 18.00 -35.57
CA VAL A 307 9.63 17.16 -34.96
C VAL A 307 8.23 17.67 -35.33
N LEU A 308 8.01 18.98 -35.28
CA LEU A 308 6.73 19.59 -35.67
C LEU A 308 6.42 19.38 -37.16
N ALA A 309 7.43 19.52 -38.02
CA ALA A 309 7.29 19.24 -39.44
C ALA A 309 6.96 17.76 -39.69
N HIS A 310 7.71 16.85 -39.08
CA HIS A 310 7.48 15.41 -39.22
C HIS A 310 6.07 14.99 -38.74
N ALA A 311 5.62 15.52 -37.61
CA ALA A 311 4.26 15.28 -37.10
C ALA A 311 3.18 15.86 -38.03
N SER A 312 3.43 17.02 -38.62
CA SER A 312 2.51 17.68 -39.57
C SER A 312 2.37 16.92 -40.90
N PHE A 313 3.42 16.20 -41.34
CA PHE A 313 3.41 15.43 -42.60
C PHE A 313 3.04 13.94 -42.41
N GLY A 314 3.31 13.36 -41.25
CA GLY A 314 3.10 11.92 -40.97
C GLY A 314 1.75 11.55 -40.35
N GLY A 315 1.00 12.50 -39.81
CA GLY A 315 -0.28 12.26 -39.13
C GLY A 315 -1.50 12.21 -40.06
N SER A 316 -2.48 11.36 -39.74
CA SER A 316 -3.79 11.31 -40.41
C SER A 316 -4.63 12.61 -40.22
N ALA A 317 -4.29 13.40 -39.20
CA ALA A 317 -4.91 14.69 -38.93
C ALA A 317 -4.14 15.81 -39.64
N ARG A 318 -4.86 16.62 -40.43
CA ARG A 318 -4.38 17.86 -41.09
C ARG A 318 -4.04 19.00 -40.09
N ALA A 319 -3.45 18.67 -38.95
CA ALA A 319 -3.05 19.66 -37.95
C ALA A 319 -1.62 20.13 -38.28
N SER A 320 -1.51 21.37 -38.76
CA SER A 320 -0.22 22.02 -38.98
C SER A 320 0.22 22.71 -37.69
N ALA A 321 1.29 22.23 -37.07
CA ALA A 321 1.93 22.91 -35.95
C ALA A 321 3.14 23.69 -36.46
N MET A 322 3.23 24.97 -36.14
CA MET A 322 4.32 25.84 -36.58
C MET A 322 4.91 26.59 -35.39
N LEU A 323 6.23 26.53 -35.26
CA LEU A 323 6.96 27.36 -34.30
C LEU A 323 7.14 28.75 -34.90
N VAL A 324 6.54 29.76 -34.26
CA VAL A 324 6.75 31.17 -34.62
C VAL A 324 7.63 31.80 -33.56
N THR A 325 8.79 32.30 -33.98
CA THR A 325 9.67 33.07 -33.11
C THR A 325 9.15 34.50 -33.02
N ASP A 326 8.71 34.92 -31.83
CA ASP A 326 8.36 36.31 -31.62
C ASP A 326 9.67 37.11 -31.51
N ALA A 327 9.93 37.98 -32.49
CA ALA A 327 11.12 38.83 -32.51
C ALA A 327 11.04 39.97 -31.47
N ALA A 328 9.87 40.17 -30.86
CA ALA A 328 9.65 41.17 -29.82
C ALA A 328 9.98 40.59 -28.45
N TYR A 329 10.96 41.20 -27.77
CA TYR A 329 11.34 40.88 -26.39
C TYR A 329 10.13 41.02 -25.45
N THR A 330 9.64 39.92 -24.89
CA THR A 330 8.40 39.88 -24.09
C THR A 330 8.54 40.52 -22.70
N GLY A 331 9.68 41.11 -22.34
CA GLY A 331 9.92 41.75 -21.04
C GLY A 331 9.89 40.80 -19.84
N LYS A 332 9.53 39.52 -20.04
CA LYS A 332 9.53 38.47 -19.03
C LYS A 332 10.92 37.87 -18.89
N ALA A 333 11.33 37.59 -17.66
CA ALA A 333 12.61 36.95 -17.40
C ALA A 333 12.53 35.46 -17.82
N PRO A 334 13.38 35.00 -18.76
CA PRO A 334 13.40 33.60 -19.16
C PRO A 334 13.87 32.70 -18.01
N PRO A 335 13.43 31.42 -17.98
CA PRO A 335 13.88 30.46 -16.99
C PRO A 335 15.34 30.07 -17.21
N THR A 336 16.06 29.78 -16.13
CA THR A 336 17.43 29.29 -16.17
C THR A 336 17.44 27.78 -16.43
N PHE A 337 18.07 27.36 -17.53
CA PHE A 337 18.26 25.94 -17.86
C PHE A 337 19.75 25.59 -17.79
N ILE A 338 20.08 24.60 -16.94
CA ILE A 338 21.44 24.11 -16.76
C ILE A 338 21.48 22.66 -17.26
N LYS A 339 22.28 22.40 -18.29
CA LYS A 339 22.51 21.03 -18.79
C LYS A 339 23.28 20.24 -17.73
N ARG A 340 22.72 19.11 -17.30
CA ARG A 340 23.31 18.23 -16.29
C ARG A 340 23.67 16.88 -16.90
N ASN A 341 24.76 16.32 -16.41
CA ASN A 341 25.14 14.93 -16.64
C ASN A 341 24.85 14.11 -15.38
N ALA A 342 24.82 12.78 -15.50
CA ALA A 342 24.58 11.88 -14.36
C ALA A 342 25.54 12.08 -13.16
N PHE A 343 26.70 12.69 -13.39
CA PHE A 343 27.67 13.07 -12.36
C PHE A 343 27.41 14.45 -11.76
N THR A 344 27.11 15.45 -12.58
CA THR A 344 26.96 16.85 -12.12
C THR A 344 25.60 17.10 -11.47
N ASP A 345 24.62 16.22 -11.69
CA ASP A 345 23.26 16.37 -11.18
C ASP A 345 23.20 16.48 -9.65
N ALA A 346 23.96 15.63 -8.93
CA ALA A 346 24.01 15.66 -7.47
C ALA A 346 24.55 16.98 -6.90
N PHE A 347 25.59 17.54 -7.53
CA PHE A 347 26.18 18.82 -7.11
C PHE A 347 25.27 20.00 -7.49
N GLN A 348 24.56 19.88 -8.61
CA GLN A 348 23.62 20.90 -9.05
C GLN A 348 22.37 20.93 -8.17
N GLU A 349 21.84 19.78 -7.78
CA GLU A 349 20.77 19.65 -6.79
C GLU A 349 21.17 20.30 -5.46
N LEU A 350 22.40 20.03 -4.99
CA LEU A 350 22.93 20.66 -3.78
C LEU A 350 22.93 22.19 -3.87
N VAL A 351 23.37 22.76 -4.99
CA VAL A 351 23.35 24.22 -5.20
C VAL A 351 21.94 24.77 -5.27
N GLU A 352 21.03 24.07 -5.95
CA GLU A 352 19.64 24.52 -6.13
C GLU A 352 18.83 24.50 -4.84
N THR A 353 19.23 23.71 -3.83
CA THR A 353 18.63 23.82 -2.49
C THR A 353 18.82 25.20 -1.85
N TYR A 354 19.89 25.93 -2.20
CA TYR A 354 20.12 27.30 -1.75
C TYR A 354 19.39 28.32 -2.62
N GLY A 355 19.24 28.03 -3.91
CA GLY A 355 18.50 28.86 -4.85
C GLY A 355 18.88 28.58 -6.30
N VAL A 356 17.95 28.85 -7.20
CA VAL A 356 18.18 28.76 -8.64
C VAL A 356 18.88 30.05 -9.11
N PRO A 357 20.01 29.98 -9.83
CA PRO A 357 20.70 31.17 -10.34
C PRO A 357 19.84 31.94 -11.34
N HIS A 358 20.03 33.26 -11.41
CA HIS A 358 19.31 34.09 -12.38
C HIS A 358 19.73 33.75 -13.81
N TYR A 359 18.89 34.14 -14.76
CA TYR A 359 19.17 33.91 -16.17
C TYR A 359 20.48 34.59 -16.60
N LYS A 360 21.36 33.82 -17.24
CA LYS A 360 22.73 34.23 -17.63
C LYS A 360 23.64 34.61 -16.45
N GLU A 361 23.28 34.23 -15.22
CA GLU A 361 24.19 34.31 -14.08
C GLU A 361 25.21 33.16 -14.11
N PHE A 362 26.36 33.37 -13.48
CA PHE A 362 27.39 32.36 -13.37
C PHE A 362 26.89 31.19 -12.48
N ASN A 363 27.01 29.94 -12.95
CA ASN A 363 26.60 28.77 -12.17
C ASN A 363 27.66 28.39 -11.12
N PRO A 364 27.38 28.54 -9.80
CA PRO A 364 28.32 28.15 -8.75
C PRO A 364 28.50 26.62 -8.64
N GLY A 365 27.63 25.82 -9.27
CA GLY A 365 27.74 24.35 -9.34
C GLY A 365 29.07 23.88 -9.89
N VAL A 366 29.63 24.58 -10.88
CA VAL A 366 30.93 24.22 -11.48
C VAL A 366 32.07 24.29 -10.46
N PHE A 367 32.07 25.31 -9.60
CA PHE A 367 33.05 25.40 -8.50
C PHE A 367 32.73 24.42 -7.37
N THR A 368 31.45 24.21 -7.09
CA THR A 368 30.99 23.32 -6.02
C THR A 368 31.46 21.89 -6.26
N ILE A 369 31.49 21.42 -7.51
CA ILE A 369 32.00 20.09 -7.87
C ILE A 369 33.43 19.85 -7.33
N VAL A 370 34.29 20.86 -7.34
CA VAL A 370 35.69 20.72 -6.88
C VAL A 370 35.85 21.15 -5.42
N THR A 371 35.31 22.31 -5.07
CA THR A 371 35.52 22.93 -3.76
C THR A 371 34.79 22.21 -2.63
N PHE A 372 33.62 21.63 -2.88
CA PHE A 372 32.85 20.94 -1.85
C PHE A 372 33.54 19.64 -1.40
N PRO A 373 33.92 18.70 -2.29
CA PRO A 373 34.69 17.52 -1.89
C PRO A 373 36.05 17.85 -1.30
N PHE A 374 36.69 18.91 -1.80
CA PHE A 374 37.96 19.38 -1.26
C PHE A 374 37.84 19.84 0.20
N MET A 375 36.89 20.74 0.49
CA MET A 375 36.65 21.23 1.85
C MET A 375 36.22 20.10 2.78
N PHE A 376 35.39 19.17 2.28
CA PHE A 376 35.02 17.96 3.02
C PHE A 376 36.24 17.11 3.37
N GLY A 377 37.15 16.89 2.42
CA GLY A 377 38.38 16.13 2.63
C GLY A 377 39.32 16.76 3.66
N VAL A 378 39.42 18.09 3.70
CA VAL A 378 40.19 18.81 4.73
C VAL A 378 39.56 18.66 6.11
N MET A 379 38.24 18.76 6.21
CA MET A 379 37.51 18.67 7.50
C MET A 379 37.41 17.25 8.05
N TYR A 380 37.38 16.24 7.17
CA TYR A 380 37.16 14.82 7.49
C TYR A 380 38.35 13.94 7.07
N GLY A 381 39.56 14.50 7.15
CA GLY A 381 40.81 13.92 6.63
C GLY A 381 41.38 12.78 7.49
N ASP A 382 40.68 11.64 7.52
CA ASP A 382 41.15 10.39 8.10
C ASP A 382 41.11 9.28 7.04
N VAL A 383 42.22 8.55 6.90
CA VAL A 383 42.38 7.45 5.94
C VAL A 383 41.37 6.33 6.20
N ALA A 384 41.10 5.97 7.45
CA ALA A 384 40.19 4.87 7.78
C ALA A 384 38.73 5.23 7.47
N HIS A 385 38.32 6.44 7.83
CA HIS A 385 36.98 6.95 7.54
C HIS A 385 36.79 7.20 6.04
N GLY A 386 37.80 7.75 5.35
CA GLY A 386 37.78 7.92 3.89
C GLY A 386 37.67 6.58 3.14
N ALA A 387 38.37 5.53 3.61
CA ALA A 387 38.27 4.18 3.04
C ALA A 387 36.89 3.56 3.26
N MET A 388 36.29 3.77 4.43
CA MET A 388 34.92 3.31 4.73
C MET A 388 33.90 4.02 3.83
N LEU A 389 33.97 5.34 3.71
CA LEU A 389 33.09 6.12 2.83
C LEU A 389 33.24 5.71 1.35
N LEU A 390 34.48 5.47 0.90
CA LEU A 390 34.73 5.01 -0.47
C LEU A 390 34.15 3.61 -0.72
N SER A 391 34.32 2.67 0.22
CA SER A 391 33.80 1.31 0.07
C SER A 391 32.26 1.28 0.04
N VAL A 392 31.59 2.09 0.86
CA VAL A 392 30.13 2.26 0.82
C VAL A 392 29.69 2.91 -0.50
N ALA A 393 30.40 3.93 -0.98
CA ALA A 393 30.08 4.58 -2.25
C ALA A 393 30.21 3.62 -3.45
N ILE A 394 31.27 2.80 -3.49
CA ILE A 394 31.46 1.78 -4.53
C ILE A 394 30.38 0.71 -4.44
N TYR A 395 30.06 0.22 -3.24
CA TYR A 395 28.98 -0.75 -3.03
C TYR A 395 27.63 -0.23 -3.54
N ALA A 396 27.33 1.04 -3.27
CA ALA A 396 26.09 1.67 -3.73
C ALA A 396 26.07 1.83 -5.26
N LEU A 397 27.19 2.18 -5.88
CA LEU A 397 27.31 2.31 -7.34
C LEU A 397 27.10 0.96 -8.06
N LEU A 398 27.65 -0.12 -7.51
CA LEU A 398 27.49 -1.48 -8.08
C LEU A 398 26.06 -2.02 -7.96
N ASN A 399 25.31 -1.58 -6.96
CA ASN A 399 23.91 -1.99 -6.75
C ASN A 399 22.88 -1.00 -7.33
N ALA A 400 23.33 0.12 -7.92
CA ALA A 400 22.46 1.15 -8.46
C ALA A 400 21.53 0.61 -9.57
N ASP A 401 22.00 -0.34 -10.38
CA ASP A 401 21.20 -0.92 -11.47
C ASP A 401 20.16 -1.94 -10.97
N ARG A 402 20.31 -2.48 -9.75
CA ARG A 402 19.37 -3.44 -9.14
C ARG A 402 18.28 -2.76 -8.32
N SER A 403 18.62 -1.63 -7.69
CA SER A 403 17.69 -0.84 -6.91
C SER A 403 17.03 0.17 -7.83
N GLY A 404 15.91 -0.19 -8.47
CA GLY A 404 15.11 0.70 -9.32
C GLY A 404 14.47 1.89 -8.58
N SER A 405 15.06 2.35 -7.47
CA SER A 405 14.64 3.48 -6.68
C SER A 405 15.37 4.74 -7.14
N THR A 406 14.67 5.56 -7.93
CA THR A 406 15.16 6.82 -8.53
C THR A 406 15.67 7.84 -7.51
N ALA A 407 15.27 7.75 -6.24
CA ALA A 407 15.64 8.71 -5.20
C ALA A 407 17.09 8.55 -4.66
N THR A 408 17.68 7.35 -4.76
CA THR A 408 19.01 7.08 -4.13
C THR A 408 20.17 7.22 -5.11
N VAL A 409 19.90 7.29 -6.42
CA VAL A 409 20.89 7.19 -7.50
C VAL A 409 21.67 8.50 -7.78
N PRO A 410 21.10 9.71 -7.67
CA PRO A 410 21.86 10.93 -7.93
C PRO A 410 22.96 11.15 -6.88
N CYS A 411 22.58 11.09 -5.60
CA CYS A 411 23.49 11.27 -4.47
C CYS A 411 24.63 10.24 -4.45
N THR A 412 24.35 8.98 -4.81
CA THR A 412 25.36 7.90 -4.81
C THR A 412 26.47 8.08 -5.86
N ARG A 413 26.25 8.85 -6.91
CA ARG A 413 27.28 9.11 -7.94
C ARG A 413 28.25 10.25 -7.58
N GLY A 414 27.87 11.15 -6.67
CA GLY A 414 28.74 12.20 -6.11
C GLY A 414 29.59 11.74 -4.91
N CYS A 415 29.11 10.76 -4.15
CA CYS A 415 29.79 10.18 -2.98
C CYS A 415 31.21 9.62 -3.21
N PRO A 416 31.58 9.02 -4.36
CA PRO A 416 32.94 8.49 -4.57
C PRO A 416 33.99 9.60 -4.53
N MET A 417 33.66 10.80 -5.01
CA MET A 417 34.56 11.95 -5.01
C MET A 417 34.85 12.44 -3.58
N LEU A 418 33.85 12.40 -2.70
CA LEU A 418 34.00 12.73 -1.27
C LEU A 418 34.96 11.75 -0.57
N GLY A 419 34.82 10.44 -0.84
CA GLY A 419 35.70 9.40 -0.30
C GLY A 419 37.14 9.52 -0.80
N ILE A 420 37.35 9.77 -2.10
CA ILE A 420 38.68 9.96 -2.70
C ILE A 420 39.37 11.19 -2.12
N CYS A 421 38.68 12.32 -2.00
CA CYS A 421 39.26 13.53 -1.41
C CYS A 421 39.62 13.33 0.07
N SER A 422 38.76 12.69 0.87
CA SER A 422 39.06 12.37 2.28
C SER A 422 40.27 11.42 2.43
N LEU A 423 40.43 10.44 1.53
CA LEU A 423 41.62 9.56 1.51
C LEU A 423 42.91 10.29 1.17
N VAL A 424 42.90 11.15 0.14
CA VAL A 424 44.07 11.92 -0.28
C VAL A 424 44.52 12.87 0.84
N TRP A 425 43.57 13.59 1.44
CA TRP A 425 43.85 14.49 2.55
C TRP A 425 44.25 13.74 3.84
N GLY A 426 43.57 12.64 4.16
CA GLY A 426 43.92 11.79 5.30
C GLY A 426 45.32 11.19 5.19
N PHE A 427 45.73 10.76 3.98
CA PHE A 427 47.09 10.28 3.75
C PHE A 427 48.12 11.40 3.92
N SER A 428 47.83 12.59 3.38
CA SER A 428 48.70 13.77 3.51
C SER A 428 48.87 14.20 4.98
N LEU A 429 47.77 14.23 5.74
CA LEU A 429 47.77 14.52 7.19
C LEU A 429 48.51 13.45 7.99
N SER A 430 48.31 12.17 7.67
CA SER A 430 48.99 11.04 8.33
C SER A 430 50.50 11.05 8.06
N MET A 431 50.92 11.39 6.84
CA MET A 431 52.33 11.58 6.51
C MET A 431 52.93 12.77 7.25
N LEU A 432 52.21 13.89 7.32
CA LEU A 432 52.67 15.07 8.05
C LEU A 432 52.83 14.78 9.54
N ALA A 433 51.85 14.12 10.15
CA ALA A 433 51.90 13.69 11.56
C ALA A 433 53.05 12.70 11.80
N SER A 434 53.28 11.74 10.89
CA SER A 434 54.38 10.79 10.98
C SER A 434 55.74 11.47 10.85
N CYS A 435 55.89 12.44 9.93
CA CYS A 435 57.09 13.25 9.80
C CYS A 435 57.35 14.11 11.04
N ILE A 436 56.32 14.75 11.59
CA ILE A 436 56.44 15.53 12.83
C ILE A 436 56.85 14.61 13.98
N MET A 437 56.21 13.45 14.13
CA MET A 437 56.51 12.51 15.21
C MET A 437 57.92 11.91 15.10
N THR A 438 58.39 11.57 13.90
CA THR A 438 59.78 11.14 13.68
C THR A 438 60.79 12.26 13.88
N SER A 439 60.44 13.51 13.53
CA SER A 439 61.26 14.70 13.83
C SER A 439 61.38 14.94 15.33
N TYR A 440 60.27 14.81 16.07
CA TYR A 440 60.25 14.94 17.53
C TYR A 440 60.99 13.80 18.22
N LEU A 441 60.82 12.55 17.80
CA LEU A 441 61.58 11.42 18.34
C LEU A 441 63.08 11.56 18.08
N SER A 442 63.48 11.97 16.87
CA SER A 442 64.90 12.18 16.56
C SER A 442 65.50 13.35 17.34
N ALA A 443 64.73 14.42 17.57
CA ALA A 443 65.12 15.52 18.45
C ALA A 443 65.28 15.06 19.92
N LEU A 444 64.36 14.24 20.44
CA LEU A 444 64.43 13.66 21.78
C LEU A 444 65.66 12.76 21.96
N VAL A 445 65.92 11.86 21.02
CA VAL A 445 67.11 10.99 21.03
C VAL A 445 68.40 11.82 20.94
N SER A 446 68.39 12.90 20.15
CA SER A 446 69.53 13.83 20.07
C SER A 446 69.76 14.58 21.38
N LEU A 447 68.69 14.94 22.10
CA LEU A 447 68.78 15.57 23.42
C LEU A 447 69.31 14.61 24.49
N GLU A 448 68.85 13.35 24.51
CA GLU A 448 69.36 12.34 25.44
C GLU A 448 70.84 12.03 25.19
N THR A 449 71.26 11.93 23.92
CA THR A 449 72.67 11.71 23.59
C THR A 449 73.56 12.90 23.93
N LEU A 450 73.05 14.14 23.82
CA LEU A 450 73.74 15.34 24.27
C LEU A 450 73.85 15.37 25.80
N ALA A 451 72.78 15.05 26.52
CA ALA A 451 72.77 14.96 27.98
C ALA A 451 73.76 13.91 28.49
N MET A 452 73.81 12.72 27.86
CA MET A 452 74.80 11.69 28.15
C MET A 452 76.25 12.14 27.86
N LYS A 453 76.48 12.90 26.78
CA LYS A 453 77.80 13.47 26.50
C LYS A 453 78.21 14.51 27.55
N THR A 454 77.30 15.39 27.99
CA THR A 454 77.60 16.37 29.05
C THR A 454 77.89 15.71 30.40
N LEU A 455 77.17 14.62 30.74
CA LEU A 455 77.45 13.80 31.92
C LEU A 455 78.84 13.13 31.81
N ASN A 456 79.20 12.55 30.67
CA ASN A 456 80.52 11.94 30.48
C ASN A 456 81.67 12.95 30.52
N THR A 457 81.49 14.17 29.99
CA THR A 457 82.51 15.23 30.09
C THR A 457 82.70 15.76 31.50
N SER A 458 81.68 15.68 32.37
CA SER A 458 81.82 16.03 33.79
C SER A 458 82.65 15.01 34.60
N VAL A 459 82.75 13.77 34.12
CA VAL A 459 83.53 12.69 34.75
C VAL A 459 84.99 12.69 34.28
N GLN A 460 85.31 13.33 33.15
CA GLN A 460 86.66 13.38 32.56
C GLN A 460 87.39 14.73 32.72
N ALA A 461 87.05 15.56 33.71
CA ALA A 461 87.89 16.70 34.07
C ALA A 461 89.22 16.20 34.71
N PRO A 462 90.39 16.36 34.06
CA PRO A 462 91.65 15.89 34.63
C PRO A 462 92.09 16.80 35.78
N ALA A 463 92.44 16.17 36.91
CA ALA A 463 93.06 16.81 38.05
C ALA A 463 94.36 17.50 37.63
N MET A 464 94.44 18.82 37.84
CA MET A 464 95.71 19.54 37.85
C MET A 464 96.59 19.02 38.99
N ARG A 465 97.74 18.43 38.64
CA ARG A 465 99.05 18.68 39.27
C ARG A 465 100.19 18.14 38.42
#